data_AF-E3NWT9-F1
#
_entry.id   AF-E3NWT9-F1
#
_cell.length_a   1.000
_cell.length_b   1.000
_cell.length_c   1.000
_cell.angle_alpha   90.00
_cell.angle_beta   90.00
_cell.angle_gamma   90.00
#
_symmetry.space_group_name_H-M   'P 1'
#
loop_
_entity.id
_entity.type
_entity.pdbx_description
1 polymer ?
#
loop_
_entity_poly.entity_id
_entity_poly.type
_entity_poly.pdbx_seq_one_letter_code
_entity_poly.pdbx_strand_id
1 'polypeptide(L)' 'LLTPRKIKKGTFPACVDQVNRSTGRSECAANIGLCNNSAYQTIMRTQCPRTCGFCTSG' A
#
# COMPACT_ATOMS: atom_id res chain seq x y z
N LEU A 1 21.94 -5.12 19.21
CA LEU A 1 21.96 -4.18 18.07
C LEU A 1 20.56 -4.10 17.46
N LEU A 2 19.71 -3.20 17.96
CA LEU A 2 18.42 -2.90 17.33
C LEU A 2 18.56 -1.50 16.73
N THR A 3 18.55 -1.39 15.41
CA THR A 3 18.58 -0.09 14.73
C THR A 3 17.33 0.71 15.11
N PRO A 4 17.45 2.00 15.47
CA PRO A 4 16.29 2.82 15.73
C PRO A 4 15.46 2.89 14.45
N ARG A 5 14.17 2.54 14.55
CA ARG A 5 13.19 2.68 13.49
C ARG A 5 13.15 4.17 13.13
N LYS A 6 13.86 4.56 12.06
CA LYS A 6 13.84 5.93 11.54
C LYS A 6 12.38 6.28 11.26
N ILE A 7 11.84 7.21 12.03
CA ILE A 7 10.57 7.87 11.72
C ILE A 7 10.84 8.62 10.41
N LYS A 8 10.46 8.02 9.28
CA LYS A 8 10.54 8.65 7.97
C LYS A 8 9.55 9.82 8.00
N LYS A 9 10.09 11.04 8.08
CA LYS A 9 9.39 12.31 7.86
C LYS A 9 8.32 12.14 6.79
N GLY A 10 7.11 12.67 7.03
CA GLY A 10 5.92 12.58 6.18
C GLY A 10 6.22 12.55 4.69
N THR A 11 6.50 11.36 4.20
CA THR A 11 6.69 11.05 2.80
C THR A 11 5.30 10.65 2.35
N PHE A 12 4.80 11.23 1.27
CA PHE A 12 3.65 10.64 0.57
C PHE A 12 3.87 9.13 0.53
N PRO A 13 2.86 8.30 0.89
CA PRO A 13 3.05 6.86 0.91
C PRO A 13 3.68 6.47 -0.42
N ALA A 14 4.90 5.91 -0.36
CA ALA A 14 5.62 5.52 -1.56
C ALA A 14 4.64 4.70 -2.41
N CYS A 15 4.55 4.97 -3.71
CA CYS A 15 3.54 4.33 -4.53
C CYS A 15 3.92 2.90 -4.88
N VAL A 16 3.85 2.05 -3.86
CA VAL A 16 4.21 0.65 -3.86
C VAL A 16 3.09 -0.10 -3.16
N ASP A 17 2.80 -1.29 -3.66
CA ASP A 17 1.87 -2.18 -3.00
C ASP A 17 2.53 -2.73 -1.73
N GLN A 18 1.77 -2.68 -0.64
CA GLN A 18 2.23 -3.17 0.65
C GLN A 18 2.29 -4.70 0.64
N VAL A 19 3.20 -5.23 1.44
CA VAL A 19 3.29 -6.66 1.72
C VAL A 19 2.76 -6.94 3.11
N ASN A 20 2.03 -8.03 3.26
CA ASN A 20 1.64 -8.54 4.56
C ASN A 20 2.92 -9.00 5.29
N ARG A 21 3.19 -8.40 6.46
CA ARG A 21 4.42 -8.66 7.25
C ARG A 21 4.56 -10.13 7.64
N SER A 22 3.46 -10.84 7.82
CA SER A 22 3.45 -12.24 8.26
C SER A 22 3.74 -13.22 7.12
N THR A 23 3.33 -12.90 5.89
CA THR A 23 3.51 -13.79 4.72
C THR A 23 4.62 -13.34 3.79
N GLY A 24 5.07 -12.09 3.89
CA GLY A 24 6.03 -11.46 2.99
C GLY A 24 5.49 -11.25 1.57
N ARG A 25 4.18 -11.40 1.34
CA ARG A 25 3.54 -11.30 0.03
C ARG A 25 2.57 -10.13 -0.04
N SER A 26 2.42 -9.56 -1.23
CA SER A 26 1.35 -8.61 -1.50
C SER A 26 0.06 -9.37 -1.84
N GLU A 27 -1.05 -8.93 -1.27
CA GLU A 27 -2.39 -9.48 -1.54
C GLU A 27 -3.12 -8.67 -2.62
N CYS A 28 -2.49 -7.64 -3.20
CA CYS A 28 -3.14 -6.67 -4.06
C CYS A 28 -3.68 -7.27 -5.37
N ALA A 29 -2.93 -8.20 -5.99
CA ALA A 29 -3.39 -8.90 -7.20
C ALA A 29 -4.69 -9.68 -6.97
N ALA A 30 -4.81 -10.37 -5.84
CA ALA A 30 -6.01 -11.13 -5.48
C ALA A 30 -7.21 -10.21 -5.15
N ASN A 31 -6.94 -8.96 -4.76
CA ASN A 31 -7.93 -7.99 -4.31
C ASN A 31 -8.20 -6.87 -5.33
N ILE A 32 -7.77 -7.02 -6.58
CA ILE A 32 -7.93 -5.97 -7.61
C ILE A 32 -9.41 -5.56 -7.83
N GLY A 33 -10.35 -6.48 -7.61
CA GLY A 33 -11.79 -6.18 -7.66
C GLY A 33 -12.26 -5.18 -6.59
N LEU A 34 -11.51 -5.00 -5.51
CA LEU A 34 -11.83 -4.05 -4.45
C LEU A 34 -11.44 -2.61 -4.79
N CYS A 35 -10.63 -2.37 -5.83
CA CYS A 35 -10.19 -1.03 -6.22
C CYS A 35 -11.37 -0.07 -6.49
N ASN A 36 -12.48 -0.59 -7.04
CA ASN A 36 -13.67 0.20 -7.37
C ASN A 36 -14.77 0.09 -6.31
N ASN A 37 -14.56 -0.67 -5.24
CA ASN A 37 -15.54 -0.79 -4.17
C ASN A 37 -15.35 0.37 -3.17
N SER A 38 -16.37 1.22 -3.04
CA SER A 38 -16.32 2.42 -2.18
C SER A 38 -16.01 2.10 -0.72
N ALA A 39 -16.44 0.95 -0.20
CA ALA A 39 -16.16 0.53 1.16
C ALA A 39 -14.67 0.22 1.39
N TYR A 40 -13.93 -0.16 0.33
CA TYR A 40 -12.52 -0.54 0.40
C TYR A 40 -11.58 0.51 -0.18
N GLN A 41 -12.08 1.56 -0.82
CA GLN A 41 -11.28 2.52 -1.57
C GLN A 41 -10.15 3.15 -0.72
N THR A 42 -10.43 3.55 0.52
CA THR A 42 -9.42 4.11 1.44
C THR A 42 -8.30 3.11 1.75
N ILE A 43 -8.66 1.84 1.99
CA ILE A 43 -7.70 0.78 2.28
C ILE A 43 -6.90 0.46 1.02
N MET A 44 -7.54 0.35 -0.14
CA MET A 44 -6.86 0.05 -1.41
C MET A 44 -5.93 1.19 -1.85
N ARG A 45 -6.26 2.45 -1.56
CA ARG A 45 -5.35 3.60 -1.73
C ARG A 45 -4.10 3.53 -0.87
N THR A 46 -4.17 2.83 0.26
CA THR A 46 -3.04 2.73 1.21
C THR A 46 -2.22 1.46 0.96
N GLN A 47 -2.91 0.34 0.77
CA GLN A 47 -2.31 -0.99 0.65
C GLN A 47 -1.91 -1.32 -0.79
N CYS A 48 -2.68 -0.87 -1.78
CA CYS A 48 -2.54 -1.27 -3.17
C CYS A 48 -2.54 -0.08 -4.16
N PRO A 49 -1.84 1.03 -3.87
CA PRO A 49 -1.94 2.22 -4.71
C PRO A 49 -1.38 1.99 -6.12
N ARG A 50 -0.44 1.05 -6.29
CA ARG A 50 0.12 0.73 -7.61
C ARG A 50 -0.79 -0.21 -8.38
N THR A 51 -1.23 -1.30 -7.75
CA THR A 51 -2.17 -2.26 -8.37
C THR A 51 -3.48 -1.58 -8.79
N CYS A 52 -4.01 -0.66 -7.97
CA CYS A 52 -5.26 0.02 -8.28
C CYS A 52 -5.10 1.28 -9.16
N GLY A 53 -3.88 1.63 -9.58
CA GLY A 53 -3.65 2.82 -10.40
C GLY A 53 -3.90 4.15 -9.66
N PHE A 54 -3.81 4.17 -8.33
CA PHE A 54 -3.96 5.37 -7.51
C PHE A 54 -2.65 6.17 -7.34
N CYS A 55 -1.54 5.69 -7.90
CA CYS A 55 -0.31 6.47 -7.99
C CYS A 55 -0.57 7.77 -8.75
N THR A 56 -0.45 8.91 -8.06
CA THR A 56 -0.19 10.18 -8.73
C THR A 56 1.32 10.31 -8.89
N SER A 57 1.79 10.61 -10.11
CA SER A 57 3.19 11.01 -10.31
C SER A 57 3.43 12.29 -9.51
N GLY A 58 4.18 12.21 -8.42
CA GLY A 58 4.74 13.34 -7.69
C GLY A 58 6.21 13.44 -7.97
#